data_AF-A0A349XVK9-F1
#
_entry.id   AF-A0A349XVK9-F1
#
_cell.length_a   1.000
_cell.length_b   1.000
_cell.length_c   1.000
_cell.angle_alpha   90.00
_cell.angle_beta   90.00
_cell.angle_gamma   90.00
#
_symmetry.space_group_name_H-M   'P 1'
#
loop_
_entity.id
_entity.type
_entity.pdbx_description
1 polymer ?
#
loop_
_entity_poly.entity_id
_entity_poly.type
_entity_poly.pdbx_seq_one_letter_code
_entity_poly.pdbx_strand_id
1 'polypeptide(L)'
;GMGMTEKQGGTDVRANRTTAERVGEGIYRLSGHKWFLSAPMSDGFVMLAQMGDGMGCFLVPRYLEDGSKNGLYFQRLKDKLGNRSNASAEV
;
A
#
# COMPACT_ATOMS: atom_id res chain seq x y z
N GLY A 1 -0.51 -9.35 1.22
CA GLY A 1 -0.78 -8.46 2.36
C GLY A 1 -1.88 -7.48 2.04
N MET A 2 -2.09 -6.49 2.91
CA MET A 2 -3.14 -5.48 2.75
C MET A 2 -2.62 -4.09 3.20
N GLY A 3 -2.87 -3.04 2.41
CA GLY A 3 -2.42 -1.67 2.66
C GLY A 3 -3.58 -0.65 2.61
N MET A 4 -4.20 -0.39 3.76
CA MET A 4 -5.41 0.46 3.86
C MET A 4 -5.10 1.73 4.62
N THR A 5 -4.60 1.56 5.86
CA THR A 5 -4.39 2.63 6.84
C THR A 5 -3.33 3.62 6.39
N GLU A 6 -3.66 4.91 6.50
CA GLU A 6 -2.74 6.01 6.31
C GLU A 6 -2.54 6.77 7.62
N LYS A 7 -1.71 7.83 7.60
CA LYS A 7 -1.30 8.55 8.81
C LYS A 7 -2.49 9.27 9.46
N GLN A 8 -3.41 9.74 8.63
CA GLN A 8 -4.59 10.49 9.01
C GLN A 8 -5.76 9.60 9.46
N GLY A 9 -5.73 8.29 9.22
CA GLY A 9 -6.84 7.43 9.57
C GLY A 9 -6.69 5.97 9.12
N GLY A 10 -7.17 5.06 9.98
CA GLY A 10 -7.37 3.64 9.65
C GLY A 10 -8.84 3.24 9.52
N THR A 11 -9.74 3.91 10.26
CA THR A 11 -11.18 3.68 10.22
C THR A 11 -11.82 4.44 9.06
N ASP A 12 -11.55 5.75 8.96
CA ASP A 12 -12.02 6.56 7.84
C ASP A 12 -11.10 6.41 6.63
N VAL A 13 -11.24 5.29 5.93
CA VAL A 13 -10.45 5.01 4.72
C VAL A 13 -10.75 6.00 3.60
N ARG A 14 -11.92 6.65 3.60
CA ARG A 14 -12.29 7.68 2.59
C ARG A 14 -11.44 8.92 2.69
N ALA A 15 -10.83 9.17 3.86
CA ALA A 15 -9.84 10.22 4.04
C ALA A 15 -8.44 9.87 3.48
N ASN A 16 -8.26 8.70 2.84
CA ASN A 16 -6.98 8.33 2.19
C ASN A 16 -6.57 9.36 1.14
N ARG A 17 -5.26 9.59 1.05
CA ARG A 17 -4.61 10.56 0.14
C ARG A 17 -3.71 9.88 -0.89
N THR A 18 -3.44 8.58 -0.76
CA THR A 18 -2.81 7.82 -1.86
C THR A 18 -3.67 7.94 -3.11
N THR A 19 -3.11 8.38 -4.22
CA THR A 19 -3.79 8.53 -5.51
C THR A 19 -3.47 7.36 -6.43
N ALA A 20 -4.36 7.09 -7.39
CA ALA A 20 -4.19 6.13 -8.46
C ALA A 20 -4.47 6.81 -9.80
N GLU A 21 -3.45 6.92 -10.63
CA GLU A 21 -3.55 7.47 -11.99
C GLU A 21 -3.56 6.33 -13.01
N ARG A 22 -4.51 6.31 -13.93
CA ARG A 22 -4.59 5.29 -14.98
C ARG A 22 -3.45 5.50 -15.99
N VAL A 23 -2.61 4.49 -16.18
CA VAL A 23 -1.45 4.56 -17.10
C VAL A 23 -1.52 3.54 -18.25
N GLY A 24 -2.53 2.68 -18.25
CA GLY A 24 -2.73 1.67 -19.27
C GLY A 24 -4.08 0.97 -19.10
N GLU A 25 -4.30 -0.09 -19.88
CA GLU A 25 -5.52 -0.89 -19.76
C GLU A 25 -5.50 -1.72 -18.46
N GLY A 26 -6.32 -1.32 -17.48
CA GLY A 26 -6.37 -1.96 -16.17
C GLY A 26 -5.17 -1.68 -15.26
N ILE A 27 -4.19 -0.90 -15.72
CA ILE A 27 -2.96 -0.59 -14.97
C ILE A 27 -3.01 0.85 -14.45
N TYR A 28 -2.71 0.98 -13.16
CA TYR A 28 -2.69 2.25 -12.45
C TYR A 28 -1.35 2.45 -11.75
N ARG A 29 -0.86 3.69 -11.74
CA ARG A 29 0.28 4.11 -10.92
C ARG A 29 -0.25 4.69 -9.62
N LEU A 30 0.14 4.09 -8.50
CA LEU A 30 -0.21 4.59 -7.18
C LEU A 30 0.89 5.51 -6.64
N SER A 31 0.50 6.61 -6.00
CA SER A 31 1.42 7.55 -5.33
C SER A 31 0.87 7.95 -3.97
N GLY A 32 1.62 7.71 -2.90
CA GLY A 32 1.18 7.97 -1.53
C GLY A 32 1.98 7.17 -0.51
N HIS A 33 1.34 6.79 0.58
CA HIS A 33 1.96 6.01 1.65
C HIS A 33 0.92 5.13 2.36
N LYS A 34 1.37 4.05 3.00
CA LYS A 34 0.60 3.24 3.96
C LYS A 34 1.32 3.20 5.29
N TRP A 35 0.57 3.57 6.32
CA TRP A 35 1.13 3.80 7.66
C TRP A 35 1.35 2.51 8.43
N PHE A 36 0.56 1.47 8.17
CA PHE A 36 0.75 0.14 8.72
C PHE A 36 0.52 -0.89 7.62
N LEU A 37 1.60 -1.52 7.17
CA LEU A 37 1.56 -2.63 6.22
C LEU A 37 2.28 -3.83 6.81
N SER A 38 1.49 -4.82 7.26
CA SER A 38 2.01 -6.06 7.85
C SER A 38 2.44 -7.07 6.79
N ALA A 39 3.39 -7.93 7.15
CA ALA A 39 4.04 -8.88 6.25
C ALA A 39 4.53 -8.20 4.95
N PRO A 40 5.45 -7.22 5.03
CA PRO A 40 5.98 -6.49 3.87
C PRO A 40 6.72 -7.38 2.86
N MET A 41 6.98 -8.64 3.21
CA MET A 41 7.52 -9.65 2.32
C MET A 41 6.45 -10.36 1.47
N SER A 42 5.16 -10.05 1.63
CA SER A 42 4.11 -10.59 0.77
C SER A 42 4.41 -10.33 -0.72
N ASP A 43 4.00 -11.24 -1.59
CA ASP A 43 4.24 -11.12 -3.03
C ASP A 43 3.36 -10.06 -3.70
N GLY A 44 2.21 -9.75 -3.10
CA GLY A 44 1.35 -8.65 -3.50
C GLY A 44 0.47 -8.14 -2.36
N PHE A 45 -0.13 -6.98 -2.57
CA PHE A 45 -0.96 -6.28 -1.59
C PHE A 45 -2.25 -5.80 -2.20
N VAL A 46 -3.35 -5.96 -1.47
CA VAL A 46 -4.58 -5.23 -1.78
C VAL A 46 -4.47 -3.83 -1.15
N MET A 47 -4.50 -2.78 -1.98
CA MET A 47 -4.35 -1.39 -1.52
C MET A 47 -5.52 -0.51 -1.96
N LEU A 48 -5.88 0.44 -1.11
CA LEU A 48 -6.89 1.46 -1.40
C LEU A 48 -6.22 2.76 -1.85
N ALA A 49 -6.72 3.37 -2.91
CA ALA A 49 -6.25 4.65 -3.42
C ALA A 49 -7.39 5.44 -4.09
N GLN A 50 -7.27 6.76 -4.09
CA GLN A 50 -8.22 7.69 -4.70
C GLN A 50 -8.02 7.74 -6.22
N MET A 51 -9.11 7.64 -6.94
CA MET A 51 -9.26 7.90 -8.37
C MET A 51 -10.03 9.22 -8.55
N GLY A 52 -10.12 9.72 -9.78
CA GLY A 52 -10.84 10.98 -10.06
C GLY A 52 -12.34 10.94 -9.71
N ASP A 53 -12.95 9.75 -9.69
CA ASP A 53 -14.38 9.51 -9.49
C ASP A 53 -14.71 8.78 -8.17
N GLY A 54 -13.73 8.52 -7.31
CA GLY A 54 -13.94 7.83 -6.05
C GLY A 54 -12.72 7.06 -5.58
N MET A 55 -12.94 5.95 -4.89
CA MET A 55 -11.86 5.11 -4.38
C MET A 55 -11.81 3.77 -5.10
N GLY A 56 -10.61 3.37 -5.49
CA GLY A 56 -10.34 2.06 -6.08
C GLY A 56 -9.68 1.10 -5.10
N CYS A 57 -9.80 -0.19 -5.41
CA CYS A 57 -9.12 -1.29 -4.74
C CYS A 57 -8.18 -1.95 -5.75
N PHE A 58 -6.89 -2.00 -5.44
CA PHE A 58 -5.84 -2.37 -6.39
C PHE A 58 -5.04 -3.56 -5.88
N LEU A 59 -4.72 -4.49 -6.77
CA LEU A 59 -3.67 -5.48 -6.53
C LEU A 59 -2.32 -4.85 -6.89
N VAL A 60 -1.44 -4.76 -5.90
CA VAL A 60 -0.10 -4.17 -6.02
C VAL A 60 0.95 -5.24 -5.75
N PRO A 61 1.51 -5.88 -6.79
CA PRO A 61 2.64 -6.80 -6.66
C PRO A 61 3.85 -6.12 -6.04
N ARG A 62 4.69 -6.85 -5.29
CA ARG A 62 5.95 -6.33 -4.75
C ARG A 62 7.03 -6.19 -5.83
N TYR A 63 6.99 -7.09 -6.81
CA TYR A 63 7.83 -7.08 -8.01
C TYR A 63 6.94 -7.00 -9.25
N LEU A 64 7.44 -6.33 -10.29
CA LEU A 64 6.84 -6.32 -11.61
C LEU A 64 7.09 -7.65 -12.33
N GLU A 65 6.42 -7.86 -13.47
CA GLU A 65 6.55 -9.09 -14.27
C GLU A 65 7.98 -9.33 -14.76
N ASP A 66 8.76 -8.27 -14.98
CA ASP A 66 10.17 -8.33 -15.35
C ASP A 66 11.12 -8.62 -14.16
N GLY A 67 10.56 -8.83 -12.96
CA GLY A 67 11.30 -9.08 -11.73
C GLY A 67 11.86 -7.83 -11.05
N SER A 68 11.67 -6.64 -11.60
CA SER A 68 12.09 -5.39 -10.98
C SER A 68 11.20 -4.99 -9.80
N LYS A 69 11.68 -4.11 -8.91
CA LYS A 69 10.90 -3.65 -7.74
C LYS A 69 9.76 -2.73 -8.19
N ASN A 70 8.57 -2.92 -7.63
CA ASN A 70 7.38 -2.15 -8.00
C ASN A 70 7.19 -0.84 -7.17
N GLY A 71 8.27 -0.10 -6.94
CA GLY A 71 8.18 1.23 -6.29
C GLY A 71 7.68 1.25 -4.84
N LEU A 72 7.71 0.13 -4.11
CA LEU A 72 7.43 0.09 -2.67
C LEU A 72 8.67 0.48 -1.86
N TYR A 73 8.70 1.71 -1.34
CA TYR A 73 9.82 2.25 -0.57
C TYR A 73 9.58 2.11 0.94
N PHE A 74 10.02 1.00 1.52
CA PHE A 74 9.89 0.77 2.96
C PHE A 74 10.80 1.71 3.76
N GLN A 75 10.20 2.49 4.67
CA GLN A 75 10.89 3.51 5.45
C GLN A 75 11.42 2.97 6.78
N ARG A 76 10.55 2.25 7.52
CA ARG A 76 10.91 1.66 8.81
C ARG A 76 9.98 0.53 9.22
N LEU A 77 10.46 -0.33 10.12
CA LEU A 77 9.64 -1.30 10.84
C LEU A 77 9.11 -0.69 12.14
N LYS A 78 7.87 -1.04 12.50
CA LYS A 78 7.24 -0.63 13.75
C LYS A 78 7.92 -1.33 14.92
N ASP A 79 8.31 -0.57 15.94
CA ASP A 79 8.64 -1.14 17.26
C ASP A 79 7.34 -1.34 18.03
N LYS A 80 6.88 -2.59 18.09
CA LYS A 80 5.56 -2.94 18.61
C LYS A 80 5.67 -3.49 20.03
N LEU A 81 4.69 -3.14 20.87
CA LEU A 81 4.50 -3.73 22.20
C LEU A 81 4.42 -5.27 22.13
N GLY A 82 3.59 -5.79 21.23
CA GLY A 82 3.37 -7.21 20.99
C GLY A 82 3.37 -7.55 19.49
N ASN A 83 3.01 -8.79 19.13
CA ASN A 83 3.03 -9.26 17.73
C ASN A 83 4.39 -9.02 17.04
N ARG A 84 5.49 -9.03 17.81
CA ARG A 84 6.84 -8.65 17.37
C ARG A 84 7.42 -9.60 16.30
N SER A 85 6.94 -10.85 16.26
CA SER A 85 7.32 -11.83 15.23
C SER A 85 6.83 -11.46 13.83
N ASN A 86 5.76 -10.66 13.72
CA ASN A 86 5.22 -10.22 12.44
C ASN A 86 5.79 -8.83 12.10
N ALA A 87 6.50 -8.70 10.98
CA ALA A 87 6.99 -7.40 10.54
C ALA A 87 5.81 -6.50 10.11
N SER A 88 5.77 -5.28 10.62
CA SER A 88 4.83 -4.23 10.17
C SER A 88 5.65 -3.02 9.76
N ALA A 89 5.46 -2.55 8.53
CA ALA A 89 6.26 -1.48 7.93
C ALA A 89 5.45 -0.20 7.71
N GLU A 90 6.16 0.92 7.64
CA GLU A 90 5.74 2.14 6.96
C GLU A 90 6.29 2.11 5.53
N VAL A 91 5.43 2.35 4.55
CA VAL A 91 5.75 2.34 3.11
C VAL A 91 5.10 3.51 2.40
#